data_AF-A0A3A6QD26-F1
#
_entry.id   AF-A0A3A6QD26-F1
#
_cell.length_a   1.000
_cell.length_b   1.000
_cell.length_c   1.000
_cell.angle_alpha   90.00
_cell.angle_beta   90.00
_cell.angle_gamma   90.00
#
_symmetry.space_group_name_H-M   'P 1'
#
loop_
_entity.id
_entity.type
_entity.pdbx_description
1 polymer ?
#
loop_
_entity_poly.entity_id
_entity_poly.type
_entity_poly.pdbx_seq_one_letter_code
_entity_poly.pdbx_strand_id
1 'polypeptide(L)'
;MTDCQDWLSELTHAADRILNEDLAALQRMSELARLDRYESITRDEEALRWEFTKECNGFLTSSEEDRLRGELRLARLLLAASFYAEGEVPESIADDFIQPELQAVVDFDRFKRFDTLDESQLEARIQRLDGEVTELLETYADSTVANIDTLLENPDVQQDVIDRLLDRYEDRRARVRQAIFLYAETHGLETLGGDLAFDDIENPAGVDGGRPTGAADGAGSAAAAADASDRSADDAGRSPTATRPTTTTADSDAVTAATARLFELDYLGRFETSMQEIDEIHLPDEAFSVPDGYWEGRCSRRNERDRMAALLETNGDDVAAHPVNPTARYALTDSKYFGLTSETRMVIEATVYSHLTQHASEGVDATPAGVDDLVAIVGEAVDEAADRTAPSLLGIASPTGWTDRVVGYVQDDELSRTHYGPHVSVCLIDLQRGDLIYDTTDSVVAENADLFERAVQADAVANCVDTLRSRYLEGLGRETLLLTAATEETGYDRHVVRQAFSRLEADDAGEVFSINDDGVAFEFR
;
A
#
# COMPACT_ATOMS: atom_id res chain seq x y z
N MET A 1 -22.83 -6.57 41.14
CA MET A 1 -21.86 -6.76 40.06
C MET A 1 -22.49 -6.10 38.87
N THR A 2 -22.04 -4.89 38.58
CA THR A 2 -22.37 -4.21 37.33
C THR A 2 -21.86 -5.10 36.21
N ASP A 3 -22.67 -5.33 35.18
CA ASP A 3 -22.19 -6.01 33.98
C ASP A 3 -21.06 -5.15 33.38
N CYS A 4 -19.91 -5.76 33.08
CA CYS A 4 -18.78 -5.03 32.49
C CYS A 4 -19.19 -4.37 31.17
N GLN A 5 -20.11 -5.00 30.43
CA GLN A 5 -20.67 -4.41 29.21
C GLN A 5 -21.51 -3.16 29.50
N ASP A 6 -22.37 -3.20 30.52
CA ASP A 6 -23.22 -2.06 30.90
C ASP A 6 -22.37 -0.90 31.39
N TRP A 7 -21.36 -1.17 32.23
CA TRP A 7 -20.46 -0.14 32.73
C TRP A 7 -19.61 0.48 31.60
N LEU A 8 -19.10 -0.34 30.67
CA LEU A 8 -18.39 0.19 29.50
C LEU A 8 -19.29 1.12 28.68
N SER A 9 -20.54 0.71 28.46
CA SER A 9 -21.53 1.51 27.73
C SER A 9 -21.85 2.82 28.45
N GLU A 10 -21.85 2.83 29.79
CA GLU A 10 -22.00 4.06 30.58
C GLU A 10 -20.81 5.00 30.42
N LEU A 11 -19.58 4.47 30.45
CA LEU A 11 -18.35 5.25 30.29
C LEU A 11 -18.22 5.89 28.91
N THR A 12 -18.60 5.20 27.84
CA THR A 12 -18.48 5.73 26.47
C THR A 12 -19.66 6.61 26.07
N HIS A 13 -20.81 6.50 26.75
CA HIS A 13 -22.07 7.12 26.32
C HIS A 13 -21.94 8.62 26.01
N ALA A 14 -21.29 9.38 26.91
CA ALA A 14 -21.15 10.81 26.76
C ALA A 14 -20.28 11.16 25.54
N ALA A 15 -19.15 10.47 25.36
CA ALA A 15 -18.27 10.66 24.22
C ALA A 15 -18.94 10.23 22.91
N ASP A 16 -19.62 9.08 22.86
CA ASP A 16 -20.36 8.62 21.69
C ASP A 16 -21.38 9.66 21.22
N ARG A 17 -22.05 10.34 22.16
CA ARG A 17 -22.96 11.44 21.79
C ARG A 17 -22.21 12.60 21.15
N ILE A 18 -21.11 13.04 21.75
CA ILE A 18 -20.30 14.15 21.22
C ILE A 18 -19.68 13.82 19.85
N LEU A 19 -19.16 12.61 19.69
CA LEU A 19 -18.61 12.12 18.43
C LEU A 19 -19.67 12.02 17.32
N ASN A 20 -20.97 12.07 17.63
CA ASN A 20 -22.02 12.12 16.61
C ASN A 20 -22.53 13.54 16.31
N GLU A 21 -22.02 14.56 16.99
CA GLU A 21 -22.37 15.97 16.76
C GLU A 21 -21.34 16.66 15.85
N ASP A 22 -21.75 17.77 15.23
CA ASP A 22 -20.86 18.69 14.52
C ASP A 22 -20.48 19.88 15.41
N LEU A 23 -19.44 20.63 15.01
CA LEU A 23 -18.95 21.73 15.83
C LEU A 23 -20.04 22.80 16.02
N ALA A 24 -20.84 23.06 14.99
CA ALA A 24 -21.96 23.98 15.04
C ALA A 24 -23.05 23.57 16.04
N ALA A 25 -23.32 22.28 16.22
CA ALA A 25 -24.26 21.73 17.20
C ALA A 25 -23.69 21.84 18.61
N LEU A 26 -22.40 21.60 18.78
CA LEU A 26 -21.71 21.84 20.04
C LEU A 26 -21.73 23.33 20.44
N GLN A 27 -21.48 24.24 19.51
CA GLN A 27 -21.55 25.70 19.73
C GLN A 27 -22.96 26.20 20.09
N ARG A 28 -24.02 25.49 19.68
CA ARG A 28 -25.41 25.82 20.08
C ARG A 28 -25.69 25.46 21.55
N MET A 29 -24.86 24.62 22.16
CA MET A 29 -24.97 24.33 23.59
C MET A 29 -24.44 25.50 24.42
N SER A 30 -24.99 25.68 25.62
CA SER A 30 -24.43 26.66 26.55
C SER A 30 -22.99 26.28 26.94
N GLU A 31 -22.16 27.29 27.21
CA GLU A 31 -20.79 27.14 27.70
C GLU A 31 -20.72 26.16 28.89
N LEU A 32 -21.59 26.36 29.88
CA LEU A 32 -21.73 25.47 31.05
C LEU A 32 -22.04 24.02 30.67
N ALA A 33 -22.87 23.78 29.65
CA ALA A 33 -23.24 22.42 29.26
C ALA A 33 -22.15 21.73 28.43
N ARG A 34 -21.26 22.49 27.79
CA ARG A 34 -20.06 21.97 27.13
C ARG A 34 -18.98 21.62 28.15
N LEU A 35 -18.75 22.50 29.13
CA LEU A 35 -17.84 22.26 30.24
C LEU A 35 -18.25 21.06 31.09
N ASP A 36 -19.54 20.96 31.46
CA ASP A 36 -20.04 19.82 32.25
C ASP A 36 -19.86 18.48 31.52
N ARG A 37 -20.06 18.48 30.20
CA ARG A 37 -19.79 17.29 29.37
C ARG A 37 -18.31 16.99 29.24
N TYR A 38 -17.47 18.02 29.11
CA TYR A 38 -16.01 17.87 29.08
C TYR A 38 -15.52 17.21 30.37
N GLU A 39 -15.91 17.76 31.52
CA GLU A 39 -15.57 17.21 32.83
C GLU A 39 -16.14 15.80 33.04
N SER A 40 -17.33 15.50 32.50
CA SER A 40 -17.86 14.14 32.52
C SER A 40 -16.96 13.17 31.77
N ILE A 41 -16.61 13.49 30.52
CA ILE A 41 -15.77 12.61 29.70
C ILE A 41 -14.37 12.47 30.30
N THR A 42 -13.81 13.52 30.91
CA THR A 42 -12.55 13.43 31.67
C THR A 42 -12.65 12.42 32.81
N ARG A 43 -13.75 12.45 33.59
CA ARG A 43 -14.00 11.46 34.65
C ARG A 43 -14.19 10.05 34.10
N ASP A 44 -14.87 9.92 32.96
CA ASP A 44 -15.12 8.64 32.31
C ASP A 44 -13.81 8.03 31.77
N GLU A 45 -12.90 8.84 31.21
CA GLU A 45 -11.54 8.42 30.82
C GLU A 45 -10.70 7.95 32.01
N GLU A 46 -10.74 8.68 33.13
CA GLU A 46 -10.05 8.26 34.36
C GLU A 46 -10.63 6.97 34.93
N ALA A 47 -11.96 6.84 34.94
CA ALA A 47 -12.64 5.64 35.41
C ALA A 47 -12.35 4.43 34.51
N LEU A 48 -12.32 4.62 33.18
CA LEU A 48 -11.89 3.59 32.24
C LEU A 48 -10.47 3.10 32.58
N ARG A 49 -9.52 4.03 32.73
CA ARG A 49 -8.10 3.71 32.97
C ARG A 49 -7.84 3.04 34.32
N TRP A 50 -8.47 3.50 35.39
CA TRP A 50 -8.10 3.11 36.75
C TRP A 50 -9.08 2.15 37.43
N GLU A 51 -10.37 2.29 37.14
CA GLU A 51 -11.43 1.53 37.81
C GLU A 51 -11.89 0.35 36.96
N PHE A 52 -12.20 0.60 35.68
CA PHE A 52 -12.69 -0.40 34.75
C PHE A 52 -11.62 -1.46 34.44
N THR A 53 -10.40 -1.06 34.05
CA THR A 53 -9.28 -1.99 33.76
C THR A 53 -8.92 -2.87 34.97
N LYS A 54 -9.21 -2.40 36.19
CA LYS A 54 -8.99 -3.14 37.43
C LYS A 54 -10.11 -4.13 37.73
N GLU A 55 -11.36 -3.69 37.69
CA GLU A 55 -12.53 -4.50 38.11
C GLU A 55 -13.03 -5.44 36.99
N CYS A 56 -12.82 -5.05 35.72
CA CYS A 56 -13.14 -5.81 34.51
C CYS A 56 -11.87 -6.27 33.76
N ASN A 57 -10.86 -6.72 34.51
CA ASN A 57 -9.59 -7.16 33.94
C ASN A 57 -9.76 -8.28 32.89
N GLY A 58 -9.11 -8.12 31.73
CA GLY A 58 -9.18 -9.07 30.62
C GLY A 58 -10.48 -9.02 29.81
N PHE A 59 -11.37 -8.05 30.08
CA PHE A 59 -12.56 -7.80 29.26
C PHE A 59 -12.22 -7.11 27.94
N LEU A 60 -11.26 -6.19 27.96
CA LEU A 60 -10.69 -5.51 26.78
C LEU A 60 -9.24 -5.93 26.59
N THR A 61 -8.81 -6.00 25.33
CA THR A 61 -7.38 -6.04 24.94
C THR A 61 -6.74 -4.65 25.11
N SER A 62 -5.41 -4.59 25.17
CA SER A 62 -4.68 -3.32 25.23
C SER A 62 -5.00 -2.40 24.05
N SER A 63 -5.12 -2.97 22.84
CA SER A 63 -5.51 -2.23 21.64
C SER A 63 -6.93 -1.67 21.71
N GLU A 64 -7.88 -2.39 22.31
CA GLU A 64 -9.26 -1.91 22.48
C GLU A 64 -9.32 -0.81 23.56
N GLU A 65 -8.54 -0.94 24.64
CA GLU A 65 -8.43 0.09 25.67
C GLU A 65 -7.83 1.39 25.13
N ASP A 66 -6.73 1.29 24.38
CA ASP A 66 -6.10 2.45 23.72
C ASP A 66 -7.03 3.11 22.71
N ARG A 67 -7.81 2.31 21.96
CA ARG A 67 -8.83 2.81 21.04
C ARG A 67 -9.90 3.63 21.75
N LEU A 68 -10.51 3.08 22.80
CA LEU A 68 -11.57 3.76 23.55
C LEU A 68 -11.06 5.01 24.25
N ARG A 69 -9.81 4.98 24.75
CA ARG A 69 -9.16 6.18 25.31
C ARG A 69 -9.01 7.27 24.24
N GLY A 70 -8.56 6.91 23.04
CA GLY A 70 -8.47 7.85 21.92
C GLY A 70 -9.84 8.46 21.55
N GLU A 71 -10.91 7.65 21.55
CA GLU A 71 -12.28 8.13 21.27
C GLU A 71 -12.80 9.10 22.34
N LEU A 72 -12.56 8.82 23.63
CA LEU A 72 -12.89 9.72 24.74
C LEU A 72 -12.12 11.05 24.63
N ARG A 73 -10.83 11.00 24.32
CA ARG A 73 -10.00 12.21 24.13
C ARG A 73 -10.41 13.00 22.89
N LEU A 74 -10.76 12.35 21.78
CA LEU A 74 -11.28 13.02 20.60
C LEU A 74 -12.58 13.76 20.92
N ALA A 75 -13.49 13.16 21.70
CA ALA A 75 -14.70 13.84 22.14
C ALA A 75 -14.39 15.09 22.98
N ARG A 76 -13.39 15.02 23.87
CA ARG A 76 -12.90 16.20 24.62
C ARG A 76 -12.31 17.26 23.69
N LEU A 77 -11.52 16.86 22.69
CA LEU A 77 -10.96 17.76 21.69
C LEU A 77 -12.06 18.49 20.91
N LEU A 78 -13.13 17.81 20.48
CA LEU A 78 -14.27 18.44 19.80
C LEU A 78 -14.97 19.50 20.67
N LEU A 79 -15.12 19.22 21.97
CA LEU A 79 -15.67 20.18 22.93
C LEU A 79 -14.73 21.38 23.13
N ALA A 80 -13.43 21.15 23.31
CA ALA A 80 -12.42 22.20 23.44
C ALA A 80 -12.36 23.08 22.18
N ALA A 81 -12.36 22.46 21.00
CA ALA A 81 -12.38 23.14 19.71
C ALA A 81 -13.64 24.01 19.53
N SER A 82 -14.77 23.63 20.12
CA SER A 82 -15.99 24.44 20.05
C SER A 82 -15.86 25.78 20.79
N PHE A 83 -15.06 25.82 21.86
CA PHE A 83 -14.71 27.06 22.57
C PHE A 83 -13.66 27.84 21.80
N TYR A 84 -12.63 27.16 21.28
CA TYR A 84 -11.59 27.77 20.45
C TYR A 84 -12.20 28.48 19.22
N ALA A 85 -13.19 27.87 18.58
CA ALA A 85 -13.92 28.46 17.47
C ALA A 85 -14.73 29.73 17.84
N GLU A 86 -15.03 29.94 19.12
CA GLU A 86 -15.66 31.17 19.64
C GLU A 86 -14.63 32.23 20.08
N GLY A 87 -13.34 31.89 20.02
CA GLY A 87 -12.21 32.80 20.23
C GLY A 87 -11.54 32.71 21.59
N GLU A 88 -12.07 31.95 22.54
CA GLU A 88 -11.47 31.79 23.87
C GLU A 88 -11.77 30.40 24.44
N VAL A 89 -10.71 29.70 24.86
CA VAL A 89 -10.81 28.41 25.56
C VAL A 89 -10.76 28.68 27.07
N PRO A 90 -11.70 28.13 27.87
CA PRO A 90 -11.68 28.32 29.32
C PRO A 90 -10.34 27.89 29.96
N GLU A 91 -9.81 28.69 30.89
CA GLU A 91 -8.52 28.43 31.55
C GLU A 91 -8.42 27.03 32.16
N SER A 92 -9.54 26.45 32.60
CA SER A 92 -9.59 25.11 33.21
C SER A 92 -9.26 23.97 32.23
N ILE A 93 -9.33 24.22 30.92
CA ILE A 93 -9.09 23.22 29.87
C ILE A 93 -8.10 23.71 28.79
N ALA A 94 -7.52 24.90 28.97
CA ALA A 94 -6.70 25.56 27.94
C ALA A 94 -5.37 24.84 27.67
N ASP A 95 -4.84 24.11 28.66
CA ASP A 95 -3.57 23.39 28.56
C ASP A 95 -3.74 21.91 28.17
N ASP A 96 -4.99 21.44 27.98
CA ASP A 96 -5.27 20.03 27.70
C ASP A 96 -5.01 19.65 26.23
N PHE A 97 -5.05 20.63 25.31
CA PHE A 97 -4.80 20.46 23.89
C PHE A 97 -4.02 21.65 23.34
N ILE A 98 -3.07 21.38 22.45
CA ILE A 98 -2.30 22.45 21.83
C ILE A 98 -3.11 23.15 20.73
N GLN A 99 -2.75 24.40 20.44
CA GLN A 99 -3.45 25.19 19.43
C GLN A 99 -3.56 24.51 18.05
N PRO A 100 -2.51 23.82 17.53
CA PRO A 100 -2.63 23.05 16.29
C PRO A 100 -3.74 21.99 16.29
N GLU A 101 -3.93 21.26 17.40
CA GLU A 101 -4.98 20.22 17.51
C GLU A 101 -6.38 20.86 17.47
N LEU A 102 -6.56 21.98 18.15
CA LEU A 102 -7.81 22.74 18.16
C LEU A 102 -8.11 23.34 16.79
N GLN A 103 -7.10 23.90 16.12
CA GLN A 103 -7.23 24.47 14.79
C GLN A 103 -7.60 23.40 13.75
N ALA A 104 -7.00 22.20 13.85
CA ALA A 104 -7.32 21.10 12.94
C ALA A 104 -8.82 20.76 12.95
N VAL A 105 -9.44 20.67 14.13
CA VAL A 105 -10.90 20.42 14.24
C VAL A 105 -11.73 21.51 13.57
N VAL A 106 -11.38 22.78 13.80
CA VAL A 106 -12.10 23.93 13.22
C VAL A 106 -11.97 23.92 11.69
N ASP A 107 -10.77 23.66 11.19
CA ASP A 107 -10.50 23.55 9.76
C ASP A 107 -11.33 22.41 9.15
N PHE A 108 -11.32 21.23 9.78
CA PHE A 108 -12.13 20.08 9.33
C PHE A 108 -13.63 20.37 9.30
N ASP A 109 -14.19 21.04 10.33
CA ASP A 109 -15.63 21.37 10.37
C ASP A 109 -16.02 22.36 9.26
N ARG A 110 -15.15 23.30 8.90
CA ARG A 110 -15.39 24.24 7.79
C ARG A 110 -15.63 23.52 6.45
N PHE A 111 -15.00 22.36 6.25
CA PHE A 111 -15.17 21.55 5.05
C PHE A 111 -16.39 20.61 5.08
N LYS A 112 -17.18 20.59 6.17
CA LYS A 112 -18.39 19.75 6.29
C LYS A 112 -19.39 19.96 5.14
N ARG A 113 -19.41 21.15 4.52
CA ARG A 113 -20.31 21.40 3.39
C ARG A 113 -20.09 20.44 2.22
N PHE A 114 -18.86 19.95 2.02
CA PHE A 114 -18.52 18.96 0.99
C PHE A 114 -19.13 17.57 1.27
N ASP A 115 -19.48 17.25 2.51
CA ASP A 115 -20.14 15.97 2.86
C ASP A 115 -21.54 15.84 2.26
N THR A 116 -22.19 16.97 1.96
CA THR A 116 -23.56 17.01 1.43
C THR A 116 -23.63 17.06 -0.09
N LEU A 117 -22.49 17.31 -0.74
CA LEU A 117 -22.39 17.43 -2.20
C LEU A 117 -22.03 16.06 -2.78
N ASP A 118 -22.87 15.57 -3.69
CA ASP A 118 -22.49 14.48 -4.58
C ASP A 118 -21.64 15.02 -5.74
N GLU A 119 -20.94 14.12 -6.44
CA GLU A 119 -20.03 14.46 -7.54
C GLU A 119 -20.70 15.32 -8.62
N SER A 120 -21.95 15.02 -8.97
CA SER A 120 -22.70 15.77 -9.99
C SER A 120 -23.11 17.17 -9.52
N GLN A 121 -23.42 17.33 -8.23
CA GLN A 121 -23.73 18.62 -7.62
C GLN A 121 -22.48 19.47 -7.47
N LEU A 122 -21.34 18.85 -7.16
CA LEU A 122 -20.04 19.48 -7.09
C LEU A 122 -19.63 20.01 -8.46
N GLU A 123 -19.72 19.18 -9.50
CA GLU A 123 -19.46 19.56 -10.89
C GLU A 123 -20.34 20.73 -11.34
N ALA A 124 -21.65 20.62 -11.09
CA ALA A 124 -22.61 21.64 -11.49
C ALA A 124 -22.42 22.97 -10.75
N ARG A 125 -21.89 22.97 -9.52
CA ARG A 125 -21.58 24.19 -8.78
C ARG A 125 -20.27 24.82 -9.20
N ILE A 126 -19.25 24.01 -9.44
CA ILE A 126 -17.95 24.45 -9.98
C ILE A 126 -18.16 25.10 -11.35
N GLN A 127 -18.89 24.45 -12.26
CA GLN A 127 -19.21 25.00 -13.60
C GLN A 127 -20.01 26.32 -13.57
N ARG A 128 -20.76 26.58 -12.50
CA ARG A 128 -21.61 27.78 -12.35
C ARG A 128 -20.92 28.96 -11.68
N LEU A 129 -19.64 28.84 -11.30
CA LEU A 129 -18.92 29.84 -10.50
C LEU A 129 -19.69 30.18 -9.22
N ASP A 130 -20.12 29.17 -8.46
CA ASP A 130 -20.61 29.41 -7.11
C ASP A 130 -19.42 29.84 -6.24
N GLY A 131 -19.20 31.15 -6.12
CA GLY A 131 -18.01 31.73 -5.49
C GLY A 131 -17.75 31.27 -4.05
N GLU A 132 -18.77 30.74 -3.38
CA GLU A 132 -18.67 30.13 -2.07
C GLU A 132 -17.87 28.80 -2.09
N VAL A 133 -17.95 28.00 -3.16
CA VAL A 133 -17.13 26.79 -3.32
C VAL A 133 -15.71 27.17 -3.67
N THR A 134 -15.50 28.16 -4.54
CA THR A 134 -14.17 28.67 -4.90
C THR A 134 -13.41 29.22 -3.71
N GLU A 135 -14.04 30.06 -2.88
CA GLU A 135 -13.42 30.62 -1.67
C GLU A 135 -13.05 29.52 -0.65
N LEU A 136 -13.84 28.46 -0.55
CA LEU A 136 -13.53 27.29 0.29
C LEU A 136 -12.35 26.48 -0.25
N LEU A 137 -12.23 26.34 -1.57
CA LEU A 137 -11.11 25.64 -2.21
C LEU A 137 -9.80 26.44 -2.07
N GLU A 138 -9.84 27.77 -2.23
CA GLU A 138 -8.68 28.64 -1.98
C GLU A 138 -8.24 28.58 -0.50
N THR A 139 -9.20 28.54 0.44
CA THR A 139 -8.86 28.46 1.87
C THR A 139 -8.36 27.08 2.31
N TYR A 140 -8.61 26.02 1.53
CA TYR A 140 -8.11 24.68 1.85
C TYR A 140 -6.58 24.62 1.81
N ALA A 141 -5.97 25.30 0.83
CA ALA A 141 -4.51 25.37 0.63
C ALA A 141 -3.75 25.83 1.88
N ASP A 142 -4.31 26.80 2.59
CA ASP A 142 -3.68 27.44 3.75
C ASP A 142 -4.07 26.76 5.07
N SER A 143 -4.88 25.69 5.04
CA SER A 143 -5.42 25.07 6.25
C SER A 143 -4.52 24.00 6.85
N THR A 144 -4.69 23.72 8.14
CA THR A 144 -4.00 22.62 8.84
C THR A 144 -4.36 21.25 8.25
N VAL A 145 -5.52 21.16 7.58
CA VAL A 145 -5.99 19.94 6.88
C VAL A 145 -5.15 19.64 5.62
N ALA A 146 -4.58 20.67 4.99
CA ALA A 146 -3.61 20.50 3.91
C ALA A 146 -2.20 20.21 4.43
N ASN A 147 -1.88 20.60 5.68
CA ASN A 147 -0.57 20.45 6.31
C ASN A 147 -0.60 19.44 7.47
N ILE A 148 -1.25 18.29 7.27
CA ILE A 148 -1.39 17.25 8.31
C ILE A 148 -0.03 16.68 8.72
N ASP A 149 0.93 16.58 7.81
CA ASP A 149 2.28 16.11 8.12
C ASP A 149 2.99 17.02 9.12
N THR A 150 2.76 18.35 9.03
CA THR A 150 3.27 19.32 10.01
C THR A 150 2.61 19.14 11.38
N LEU A 151 1.35 18.68 11.43
CA LEU A 151 0.67 18.33 12.68
C LEU A 151 1.22 17.01 13.25
N LEU A 152 1.50 16.02 12.41
CA LEU A 152 2.04 14.71 12.82
C LEU A 152 3.52 14.78 13.26
N GLU A 153 4.32 15.67 12.66
CA GLU A 153 5.72 15.91 13.01
C GLU A 153 5.90 16.71 14.31
N ASN A 154 4.83 17.28 14.86
CA ASN A 154 4.90 18.08 16.07
C ASN A 154 5.01 17.17 17.32
N PRO A 155 6.13 17.23 18.08
CA PRO A 155 6.35 16.34 19.22
C PRO A 155 5.40 16.60 20.40
N ASP A 156 4.74 17.75 20.45
CA ASP A 156 3.80 18.12 21.50
C ASP A 156 2.36 17.68 21.18
N VAL A 157 2.13 17.07 20.02
CA VAL A 157 0.81 16.57 19.59
C VAL A 157 0.51 15.19 20.18
N GLN A 158 -0.72 15.01 20.64
CA GLN A 158 -1.22 13.72 21.12
C GLN A 158 -1.60 12.84 19.93
N GLN A 159 -0.66 11.98 19.51
CA GLN A 159 -0.81 11.08 18.35
C GLN A 159 -2.09 10.23 18.42
N ASP A 160 -2.45 9.70 19.60
CA ASP A 160 -3.65 8.87 19.78
C ASP A 160 -4.97 9.63 19.52
N VAL A 161 -4.96 10.95 19.64
CA VAL A 161 -6.11 11.83 19.36
C VAL A 161 -6.14 12.21 17.88
N ILE A 162 -4.97 12.49 17.29
CA ILE A 162 -4.88 12.87 15.88
C ILE A 162 -5.19 11.70 14.96
N ASP A 163 -4.72 10.49 15.25
CA ASP A 163 -5.08 9.29 14.49
C ASP A 163 -6.60 9.13 14.40
N ARG A 164 -7.30 9.33 15.51
CA ARG A 164 -8.77 9.25 15.57
C ARG A 164 -9.45 10.39 14.84
N LEU A 165 -8.87 11.58 14.87
CA LEU A 165 -9.36 12.74 14.12
C LEU A 165 -9.23 12.50 12.60
N LEU A 166 -8.12 11.91 12.16
CA LEU A 166 -7.85 11.59 10.77
C LEU A 166 -8.78 10.48 10.27
N ASP A 167 -8.91 9.38 11.00
CA ASP A 167 -9.87 8.30 10.73
C ASP A 167 -11.29 8.86 10.52
N ARG A 168 -11.71 9.80 11.40
CA ARG A 168 -13.04 10.39 11.36
C ARG A 168 -13.30 11.23 10.10
N TYR A 169 -12.28 11.90 9.57
CA TYR A 169 -12.44 12.86 8.47
C TYR A 169 -11.82 12.40 7.15
N GLU A 170 -11.41 11.14 7.04
CA GLU A 170 -10.84 10.54 5.83
C GLU A 170 -11.76 10.73 4.60
N ASP A 171 -13.04 10.35 4.71
CA ASP A 171 -14.04 10.51 3.65
C ASP A 171 -14.19 11.96 3.20
N ARG A 172 -14.19 12.89 4.17
CA ARG A 172 -14.31 14.33 3.90
C ARG A 172 -13.07 14.84 3.16
N ARG A 173 -11.87 14.41 3.57
CA ARG A 173 -10.61 14.75 2.88
C ARG A 173 -10.61 14.23 1.44
N ALA A 174 -11.10 13.02 1.21
CA ALA A 174 -11.20 12.47 -0.14
C ALA A 174 -12.11 13.31 -1.04
N ARG A 175 -13.28 13.74 -0.53
CA ARG A 175 -14.21 14.59 -1.29
C ARG A 175 -13.71 16.00 -1.54
N VAL A 176 -13.02 16.60 -0.58
CA VAL A 176 -12.40 17.92 -0.76
C VAL A 176 -11.30 17.84 -1.81
N ARG A 177 -10.47 16.80 -1.78
CA ARG A 177 -9.49 16.52 -2.84
C ARG A 177 -10.17 16.43 -4.20
N GLN A 178 -11.19 15.59 -4.35
CA GLN A 178 -11.97 15.45 -5.60
C GLN A 178 -12.54 16.78 -6.11
N ALA A 179 -13.06 17.63 -5.22
CA ALA A 179 -13.57 18.96 -5.58
C ALA A 179 -12.50 19.84 -6.23
N ILE A 180 -11.27 19.74 -5.73
CA ILE A 180 -10.14 20.48 -6.27
C ILE A 180 -9.76 19.98 -7.67
N PHE A 181 -9.79 18.66 -7.93
CA PHE A 181 -9.55 18.09 -9.29
C PHE A 181 -10.51 18.68 -10.30
N LEU A 182 -11.79 18.60 -9.95
CA LEU A 182 -12.86 18.98 -10.83
C LEU A 182 -12.82 20.48 -11.14
N TYR A 183 -12.43 21.31 -10.17
CA TYR A 183 -12.22 22.73 -10.36
C TYR A 183 -11.04 23.01 -11.29
N ALA A 184 -9.89 22.36 -11.04
CA ALA A 184 -8.68 22.50 -11.86
C ALA A 184 -8.92 22.10 -13.32
N GLU A 185 -9.62 20.99 -13.56
CA GLU A 185 -9.96 20.50 -14.90
C GLU A 185 -10.90 21.47 -15.65
N THR A 186 -11.86 22.07 -14.93
CA THR A 186 -12.88 22.94 -15.56
C THR A 186 -12.36 24.36 -15.83
N HIS A 187 -11.49 24.92 -15.00
CA HIS A 187 -11.13 26.35 -15.03
C HIS A 187 -9.64 26.62 -15.30
N GLY A 188 -8.81 25.59 -15.31
CA GLY A 188 -7.37 25.72 -15.49
C GLY A 188 -6.66 26.09 -14.18
N LEU A 189 -5.52 25.44 -13.96
CA LEU A 189 -4.73 25.49 -12.73
C LEU A 189 -4.33 26.91 -12.28
N GLU A 190 -4.17 27.84 -13.23
CA GLU A 190 -3.75 29.23 -12.98
C GLU A 190 -4.80 30.06 -12.19
N THR A 191 -6.03 29.57 -12.06
CA THR A 191 -7.13 30.27 -11.38
C THR A 191 -7.23 29.97 -9.89
N LEU A 192 -6.60 28.89 -9.41
CA LEU A 192 -6.45 28.60 -7.99
C LEU A 192 -5.32 29.49 -7.46
N GLY A 193 -5.68 30.65 -6.90
CA GLY A 193 -4.70 31.56 -6.33
C GLY A 193 -4.03 30.97 -5.09
N GLY A 194 -2.70 31.04 -5.03
CA GLY A 194 -1.89 30.47 -3.94
C GLY A 194 -0.90 29.45 -4.49
N ASP A 195 0.15 29.14 -3.72
CA ASP A 195 1.28 28.26 -4.05
C ASP A 195 0.84 26.77 -4.13
N LEU A 196 -0.32 26.51 -4.71
CA LEU A 196 -0.88 25.20 -4.97
C LEU A 196 -0.24 24.61 -6.22
N ALA A 197 0.97 24.08 -6.07
CA ALA A 197 1.43 23.04 -6.98
C ALA A 197 0.60 21.77 -6.69
N PHE A 198 0.21 21.05 -7.72
CA PHE A 198 -0.73 19.93 -7.68
C PHE A 198 -0.05 18.66 -8.22
N ASP A 199 0.76 17.96 -7.42
CA ASP A 199 1.19 16.60 -7.80
C ASP A 199 0.53 15.49 -6.96
N ASP A 200 -0.19 15.78 -5.87
CA ASP A 200 -0.71 14.75 -4.96
C ASP A 200 -2.23 14.57 -4.94
N ILE A 201 -2.87 14.48 -6.12
CA ILE A 201 -4.18 13.83 -6.15
C ILE A 201 -4.25 12.72 -7.16
N GLU A 202 -4.16 11.52 -6.61
CA GLU A 202 -4.74 10.33 -7.21
C GLU A 202 -6.25 10.55 -7.45
N ASN A 203 -6.62 10.34 -8.70
CA ASN A 203 -7.99 10.28 -9.20
C ASN A 203 -8.86 9.37 -8.30
N PRO A 204 -9.94 9.85 -7.67
CA PRO A 204 -10.86 9.00 -6.93
C PRO A 204 -11.80 8.29 -7.92
N ALA A 205 -11.25 7.43 -8.79
CA ALA A 205 -12.01 6.61 -9.72
C ALA A 205 -12.05 5.15 -9.24
N GLY A 206 -12.86 4.92 -8.21
CA GLY A 206 -13.25 3.60 -7.72
C GLY A 206 -14.77 3.47 -7.63
N VAL A 207 -15.53 4.10 -8.54
CA VAL A 207 -16.99 3.92 -8.64
C VAL A 207 -17.38 3.69 -10.10
N ASP A 208 -17.84 2.48 -10.36
CA ASP A 208 -18.50 2.02 -11.59
C ASP A 208 -19.62 3.00 -12.02
N GLY A 209 -19.39 3.69 -13.12
CA GLY A 209 -20.24 4.73 -13.68
C GLY A 209 -20.57 4.49 -15.14
N GLY A 210 -20.94 3.26 -15.52
CA GLY A 210 -21.47 2.96 -16.84
C GLY A 210 -22.74 3.76 -17.15
N ARG A 211 -22.61 4.88 -17.85
CA ARG A 211 -23.76 5.60 -18.43
C ARG A 211 -23.99 5.15 -19.88
N PRO A 212 -25.17 4.61 -20.20
CA PRO A 212 -25.48 4.08 -21.53
C PRO A 212 -25.77 5.22 -22.50
N THR A 213 -25.08 5.23 -23.64
CA THR A 213 -25.50 6.00 -24.82
C THR A 213 -26.60 5.23 -25.53
N GLY A 214 -27.78 5.85 -25.62
CA GLY A 214 -28.95 5.28 -26.27
C GLY A 214 -29.23 5.89 -27.64
N ALA A 215 -30.02 5.13 -28.42
CA ALA A 215 -30.81 5.46 -29.61
C ALA A 215 -30.07 5.44 -30.98
N ALA A 216 -30.62 4.90 -32.07
CA ALA A 216 -31.82 4.11 -32.32
C ALA A 216 -31.82 3.60 -33.80
N ASP A 217 -32.71 2.64 -34.05
CA ASP A 217 -33.42 2.31 -35.29
C ASP A 217 -32.86 1.30 -36.31
N GLY A 218 -33.69 0.27 -36.58
CA GLY A 218 -33.71 -0.38 -37.89
C GLY A 218 -34.13 -1.85 -38.02
N ALA A 219 -35.33 -2.22 -37.57
CA ALA A 219 -36.25 -3.24 -38.11
C ALA A 219 -35.75 -4.45 -38.95
N GLY A 220 -36.22 -5.67 -38.62
CA GLY A 220 -36.23 -6.78 -39.61
C GLY A 220 -36.51 -8.22 -39.15
N SER A 221 -37.73 -8.50 -38.67
CA SER A 221 -38.57 -9.67 -39.04
C SER A 221 -37.94 -11.06 -39.40
N ALA A 222 -38.37 -12.06 -38.61
CA ALA A 222 -38.95 -13.37 -39.03
C ALA A 222 -38.08 -14.64 -39.25
N ALA A 223 -38.35 -15.62 -38.37
CA ALA A 223 -38.94 -16.95 -38.64
C ALA A 223 -38.09 -18.19 -38.96
N ALA A 224 -38.63 -19.30 -38.42
CA ALA A 224 -38.47 -20.75 -38.70
C ALA A 224 -37.22 -21.43 -38.09
N ALA A 225 -37.32 -22.30 -37.07
CA ALA A 225 -38.08 -23.55 -36.86
C ALA A 225 -37.47 -24.80 -37.51
N ALA A 226 -37.27 -25.81 -36.63
CA ALA A 226 -37.13 -27.26 -36.86
C ALA A 226 -35.80 -27.72 -37.52
N ASP A 227 -35.23 -28.88 -37.21
CA ASP A 227 -35.79 -30.10 -36.62
C ASP A 227 -34.67 -31.06 -36.16
N ALA A 228 -35.08 -31.98 -35.28
CA ALA A 228 -34.63 -33.37 -35.11
C ALA A 228 -33.16 -33.66 -34.77
N SER A 229 -32.79 -34.09 -33.55
CA SER A 229 -33.21 -35.26 -32.76
C SER A 229 -32.44 -36.56 -33.07
N ASP A 230 -32.04 -37.17 -31.95
CA ASP A 230 -32.06 -38.61 -31.66
C ASP A 230 -30.74 -39.40 -31.81
N ARG A 231 -30.11 -39.72 -30.67
CA ARG A 231 -30.15 -41.07 -30.02
C ARG A 231 -29.22 -41.09 -28.79
N SER A 232 -29.79 -41.20 -27.59
CA SER A 232 -29.91 -42.43 -26.77
C SER A 232 -28.54 -42.98 -26.32
N ALA A 233 -28.11 -42.85 -25.05
CA ALA A 233 -28.62 -43.34 -23.76
C ALA A 233 -27.84 -44.59 -23.27
N ASP A 234 -27.63 -44.61 -21.95
CA ASP A 234 -27.12 -45.67 -21.06
C ASP A 234 -25.59 -45.85 -20.92
N ASP A 235 -25.04 -45.55 -19.74
CA ASP A 235 -24.94 -46.54 -18.66
C ASP A 235 -24.44 -45.88 -17.34
N ALA A 236 -24.84 -46.47 -16.22
CA ALA A 236 -24.74 -45.93 -14.87
C ALA A 236 -23.44 -46.30 -14.13
N GLY A 237 -22.96 -45.35 -13.32
CA GLY A 237 -22.43 -45.56 -11.96
C GLY A 237 -21.21 -46.45 -11.73
N ARG A 238 -20.05 -45.84 -11.42
CA ARG A 238 -19.13 -46.38 -10.40
C ARG A 238 -18.17 -45.32 -9.82
N SER A 239 -18.06 -45.34 -8.49
CA SER A 239 -17.19 -44.57 -7.61
C SER A 239 -15.69 -44.55 -7.99
N PRO A 240 -14.92 -43.56 -7.47
CA PRO A 240 -13.56 -43.28 -7.92
C PRO A 240 -12.57 -44.27 -7.32
N THR A 241 -11.67 -44.80 -8.15
CA THR A 241 -10.51 -45.57 -7.67
C THR A 241 -9.25 -44.87 -8.15
N ALA A 242 -8.40 -44.53 -7.19
CA ALA A 242 -7.07 -44.00 -7.40
C ALA A 242 -6.27 -44.85 -8.39
N THR A 243 -5.55 -44.21 -9.31
CA THR A 243 -4.36 -44.77 -9.95
C THR A 243 -3.37 -43.62 -10.16
N ARG A 244 -2.29 -43.67 -9.38
CA ARG A 244 -1.05 -42.89 -9.54
C ARG A 244 -0.14 -43.65 -10.53
N PRO A 245 1.05 -43.11 -10.83
CA PRO A 245 1.40 -42.15 -11.89
C PRO A 245 1.98 -42.87 -13.12
N THR A 246 1.91 -42.25 -14.30
CA THR A 246 2.72 -42.64 -15.46
C THR A 246 3.76 -41.57 -15.72
N THR A 247 4.96 -41.78 -15.20
CA THR A 247 6.17 -41.10 -15.64
C THR A 247 6.49 -41.53 -17.08
N THR A 248 6.36 -40.61 -18.02
CA THR A 248 7.14 -40.62 -19.27
C THR A 248 7.84 -39.26 -19.35
N THR A 249 9.14 -39.30 -19.16
CA THR A 249 10.13 -38.22 -19.28
C THR A 249 10.02 -37.49 -20.62
N ALA A 250 9.41 -36.30 -20.62
CA ALA A 250 9.58 -35.22 -21.60
C ALA A 250 8.91 -33.88 -21.15
N ASP A 251 8.83 -33.57 -19.85
CA ASP A 251 7.97 -32.47 -19.34
C ASP A 251 8.64 -31.67 -18.21
N SER A 252 9.89 -31.22 -18.40
CA SER A 252 10.67 -30.52 -17.35
C SER A 252 10.43 -29.02 -17.27
N ASP A 253 9.74 -28.42 -18.25
CA ASP A 253 9.53 -26.96 -18.33
C ASP A 253 8.05 -26.54 -18.14
N ALA A 254 7.15 -27.49 -17.89
CA ALA A 254 5.76 -27.18 -17.61
C ALA A 254 5.59 -26.71 -16.16
N VAL A 255 5.11 -25.49 -15.99
CA VAL A 255 4.83 -24.83 -14.72
C VAL A 255 3.35 -24.97 -14.41
N THR A 256 3.01 -25.56 -13.26
CA THR A 256 1.61 -25.66 -12.82
C THR A 256 1.07 -24.32 -12.32
N ALA A 257 -0.24 -24.09 -12.35
CA ALA A 257 -0.85 -22.87 -11.82
C ALA A 257 -0.46 -22.61 -10.35
N ALA A 258 -0.42 -23.66 -9.53
CA ALA A 258 0.04 -23.55 -8.14
C ALA A 258 1.53 -23.20 -8.03
N THR A 259 2.38 -23.73 -8.93
CA THR A 259 3.81 -23.40 -8.99
C THR A 259 4.02 -21.95 -9.42
N ALA A 260 3.32 -21.50 -10.47
CA ALA A 260 3.34 -20.11 -10.92
C ALA A 260 2.89 -19.16 -9.80
N ARG A 261 1.83 -19.52 -9.07
CA ARG A 261 1.35 -18.77 -7.91
C ARG A 261 2.38 -18.69 -6.79
N LEU A 262 3.11 -19.76 -6.51
CA LEU A 262 4.21 -19.73 -5.54
C LEU A 262 5.35 -18.83 -6.01
N PHE A 263 5.71 -18.88 -7.29
CA PHE A 263 6.71 -17.99 -7.86
C PHE A 263 6.31 -16.52 -7.77
N GLU A 264 5.03 -16.19 -7.99
CA GLU A 264 4.51 -14.83 -7.80
C GLU A 264 4.70 -14.32 -6.37
N LEU A 265 4.25 -15.11 -5.38
CA LEU A 265 4.32 -14.74 -3.97
C LEU A 265 5.76 -14.61 -3.49
N ASP A 266 6.62 -15.55 -3.91
CA ASP A 266 8.03 -15.60 -3.56
C ASP A 266 8.82 -14.44 -4.17
N TYR A 267 8.64 -14.17 -5.46
CA TYR A 267 9.33 -13.08 -6.14
C TYR A 267 8.89 -11.72 -5.63
N LEU A 268 7.57 -11.47 -5.54
CA LEU A 268 7.07 -10.16 -5.13
C LEU A 268 7.44 -9.87 -3.68
N GLY A 269 7.28 -10.84 -2.76
CA GLY A 269 7.68 -10.65 -1.37
C GLY A 269 9.18 -10.34 -1.22
N ARG A 270 10.03 -10.92 -2.07
CA ARG A 270 11.48 -10.61 -2.09
C ARG A 270 11.74 -9.22 -2.63
N PHE A 271 11.17 -8.87 -3.78
CA PHE A 271 11.33 -7.54 -4.36
C PHE A 271 10.90 -6.45 -3.37
N GLU A 272 9.78 -6.64 -2.67
CA GLU A 272 9.32 -5.70 -1.65
C GLU A 272 10.28 -5.60 -0.47
N THR A 273 10.91 -6.72 -0.08
CA THR A 273 11.97 -6.72 0.94
C THR A 273 13.20 -5.94 0.44
N SER A 274 13.66 -6.19 -0.79
CA SER A 274 14.77 -5.45 -1.40
C SER A 274 14.48 -3.95 -1.45
N MET A 275 13.25 -3.56 -1.82
CA MET A 275 12.83 -2.17 -1.80
C MET A 275 12.83 -1.57 -0.39
N GLN A 276 12.38 -2.31 0.63
CA GLN A 276 12.38 -1.82 2.01
C GLN A 276 13.78 -1.72 2.63
N GLU A 277 14.73 -2.52 2.15
CA GLU A 277 16.09 -2.59 2.70
C GLU A 277 17.12 -1.74 1.93
N ILE A 278 16.77 -1.19 0.77
CA ILE A 278 17.71 -0.41 -0.03
C ILE A 278 17.92 0.99 0.56
N ASP A 279 19.19 1.36 0.75
CA ASP A 279 19.59 2.67 1.27
C ASP A 279 19.81 3.71 0.17
N GLU A 280 20.03 3.27 -1.07
CA GLU A 280 20.40 4.13 -2.21
C GLU A 280 19.85 3.58 -3.53
N ILE A 281 19.14 4.43 -4.30
CA ILE A 281 18.60 4.10 -5.63
C ILE A 281 19.27 5.01 -6.66
N HIS A 282 19.71 4.44 -7.78
CA HIS A 282 20.38 5.19 -8.84
C HIS A 282 19.37 5.72 -9.86
N LEU A 283 19.22 7.04 -9.93
CA LEU A 283 18.47 7.73 -10.97
C LEU A 283 19.38 7.98 -12.19
N PRO A 284 18.83 8.41 -13.35
CA PRO A 284 19.65 8.70 -14.54
C PRO A 284 20.78 9.71 -14.31
N ASP A 285 20.56 10.69 -13.42
CA ASP A 285 21.48 11.82 -13.23
C ASP A 285 22.15 11.85 -11.83
N GLU A 286 21.62 11.11 -10.85
CA GLU A 286 22.09 11.14 -9.47
C GLU A 286 21.74 9.86 -8.70
N ALA A 287 22.28 9.70 -7.49
CA ALA A 287 21.86 8.64 -6.59
C ALA A 287 21.02 9.24 -5.46
N PHE A 288 19.92 8.58 -5.13
CA PHE A 288 18.95 9.00 -4.13
C PHE A 288 19.07 8.10 -2.90
N SER A 289 19.43 8.68 -1.76
CA SER A 289 19.43 7.93 -0.49
C SER A 289 18.01 7.83 0.04
N VAL A 290 17.56 6.60 0.30
CA VAL A 290 16.20 6.28 0.73
C VAL A 290 16.13 6.38 2.26
N PRO A 291 15.30 7.29 2.83
CA PRO A 291 15.12 7.38 4.28
C PRO A 291 14.37 6.16 4.86
N ASP A 292 14.60 5.87 6.14
CA ASP A 292 13.82 4.86 6.87
C ASP A 292 12.32 5.19 6.81
N GLY A 293 11.49 4.19 6.46
CA GLY A 293 10.03 4.36 6.36
C GLY A 293 9.56 5.12 5.12
N TYR A 294 10.45 5.52 4.20
CA TYR A 294 10.11 6.33 3.02
C TYR A 294 9.01 5.72 2.13
N TRP A 295 8.93 4.39 2.05
CA TRP A 295 7.97 3.70 1.20
C TRP A 295 6.53 3.68 1.74
N GLU A 296 6.31 4.06 3.00
CA GLU A 296 4.96 4.15 3.56
C GLU A 296 4.13 5.17 2.77
N GLY A 297 3.01 4.69 2.21
CA GLY A 297 2.15 5.49 1.32
C GLY A 297 2.70 5.74 -0.10
N ARG A 298 3.92 5.29 -0.43
CA ARG A 298 4.54 5.44 -1.77
C ARG A 298 4.65 4.13 -2.55
N CYS A 299 4.06 3.06 -2.02
CA CYS A 299 3.95 1.77 -2.69
C CYS A 299 2.48 1.46 -3.02
N SER A 300 2.24 0.88 -4.19
CA SER A 300 0.91 0.38 -4.57
C SER A 300 1.03 -1.04 -5.14
N ARG A 301 -0.06 -1.80 -5.03
CA ARG A 301 -0.17 -3.15 -5.58
C ARG A 301 -1.34 -3.25 -6.53
N ARG A 302 -1.12 -3.91 -7.67
CA ARG A 302 -2.15 -4.26 -8.65
C ARG A 302 -2.08 -5.76 -8.94
N ASN A 303 -3.17 -6.33 -9.43
CA ASN A 303 -3.22 -7.72 -9.90
C ASN A 303 -4.44 -7.93 -10.82
N GLU A 304 -4.45 -9.05 -11.51
CA GLU A 304 -5.47 -9.49 -12.43
C GLU A 304 -6.40 -10.56 -11.82
N ARG A 305 -6.67 -10.49 -10.50
CA ARG A 305 -7.51 -11.50 -9.81
C ARG A 305 -8.92 -11.59 -10.38
N ASP A 306 -9.52 -10.46 -10.76
CA ASP A 306 -10.86 -10.42 -11.36
C ASP A 306 -10.87 -11.08 -12.75
N ARG A 307 -9.80 -10.91 -13.53
CA ARG A 307 -9.63 -11.59 -14.81
C ARG A 307 -9.48 -13.09 -14.62
N MET A 308 -8.67 -13.53 -13.64
CA MET A 308 -8.54 -14.96 -13.31
C MET A 308 -9.88 -15.54 -12.83
N ALA A 309 -10.63 -14.82 -11.99
CA ALA A 309 -11.95 -15.24 -11.56
C ALA A 309 -12.89 -15.46 -12.75
N ALA A 310 -12.96 -14.51 -13.68
CA ALA A 310 -13.76 -14.62 -14.90
C ALA A 310 -13.35 -15.82 -15.79
N LEU A 311 -12.06 -16.12 -15.87
CA LEU A 311 -11.55 -17.30 -16.61
C LEU A 311 -11.95 -18.62 -15.94
N LEU A 312 -11.98 -18.66 -14.60
CA LEU A 312 -12.31 -19.85 -13.82
C LEU A 312 -13.81 -20.09 -13.61
N GLU A 313 -14.68 -19.10 -13.89
CA GLU A 313 -16.15 -19.25 -13.78
C GLU A 313 -16.69 -20.49 -14.52
N THR A 314 -15.99 -20.93 -15.56
CA THR A 314 -16.37 -22.10 -16.35
C THR A 314 -16.01 -23.44 -15.67
N ASN A 315 -14.97 -23.46 -14.83
CA ASN A 315 -14.38 -24.68 -14.26
C ASN A 315 -14.61 -24.83 -12.75
N GLY A 316 -14.93 -23.75 -12.02
CA GLY A 316 -15.27 -23.77 -10.59
C GLY A 316 -14.07 -23.94 -9.65
N ASP A 317 -12.85 -23.67 -10.14
CA ASP A 317 -11.62 -23.78 -9.37
C ASP A 317 -11.36 -22.53 -8.50
N ASP A 318 -10.53 -22.70 -7.46
CA ASP A 318 -10.17 -21.63 -6.52
C ASP A 318 -9.15 -20.67 -7.13
N VAL A 319 -9.54 -19.40 -7.26
CA VAL A 319 -8.69 -18.29 -7.73
C VAL A 319 -7.41 -18.17 -6.88
N ALA A 320 -7.45 -18.50 -5.59
CA ALA A 320 -6.30 -18.37 -4.71
C ALA A 320 -5.14 -19.34 -5.07
N ALA A 321 -5.43 -20.43 -5.78
CA ALA A 321 -4.46 -21.41 -6.24
C ALA A 321 -3.87 -21.12 -7.63
N HIS A 322 -4.29 -20.01 -8.26
CA HIS A 322 -3.91 -19.63 -9.61
C HIS A 322 -3.10 -18.34 -9.64
N PRO A 323 -2.24 -18.15 -10.66
CA PRO A 323 -1.53 -16.90 -10.84
C PRO A 323 -2.51 -15.75 -11.10
N VAL A 324 -2.13 -14.55 -10.70
CA VAL A 324 -2.93 -13.32 -10.86
C VAL A 324 -2.10 -12.17 -11.41
N ASN A 325 -0.90 -12.43 -11.93
CA ASN A 325 0.00 -11.42 -12.48
C ASN A 325 0.12 -10.16 -11.59
N PRO A 326 0.60 -10.31 -10.34
CA PRO A 326 0.69 -9.16 -9.45
C PRO A 326 1.80 -8.20 -9.88
N THR A 327 1.56 -6.92 -9.63
CA THR A 327 2.51 -5.82 -9.80
C THR A 327 2.67 -5.11 -8.47
N ALA A 328 3.91 -4.91 -8.04
CA ALA A 328 4.28 -3.98 -6.98
C ALA A 328 4.95 -2.76 -7.60
N ARG A 329 4.50 -1.59 -7.20
CA ARG A 329 4.95 -0.31 -7.74
C ARG A 329 5.42 0.58 -6.62
N TYR A 330 6.58 1.20 -6.81
CA TYR A 330 7.21 2.13 -5.90
C TYR A 330 7.50 3.43 -6.63
N ALA A 331 7.07 4.55 -6.06
CA ALA A 331 7.35 5.87 -6.62
C ALA A 331 8.40 6.59 -5.78
N LEU A 332 9.53 6.95 -6.39
CA LEU A 332 10.45 7.91 -5.82
C LEU A 332 9.89 9.29 -6.10
N THR A 333 9.48 9.96 -5.05
CA THR A 333 8.96 11.32 -5.10
C THR A 333 9.83 12.26 -4.32
N ASP A 334 10.11 13.41 -4.92
CA ASP A 334 10.75 14.50 -4.22
C ASP A 334 9.70 15.42 -3.64
N SER A 335 9.89 15.79 -2.39
CA SER A 335 9.10 16.85 -1.75
C SER A 335 9.44 18.18 -2.43
N LYS A 336 8.66 18.56 -3.45
CA LYS A 336 8.68 19.92 -3.96
C LYS A 336 7.74 20.78 -3.12
N TYR A 337 8.04 22.07 -3.07
CA TYR A 337 7.24 23.07 -2.37
C TYR A 337 6.86 22.66 -0.93
N PHE A 338 7.86 22.36 -0.09
CA PHE A 338 7.66 22.05 1.33
C PHE A 338 6.78 20.81 1.61
N GLY A 339 6.71 19.84 0.69
CA GLY A 339 5.99 18.57 0.90
C GLY A 339 4.54 18.57 0.39
N LEU A 340 4.10 19.65 -0.26
CA LEU A 340 2.76 19.80 -0.84
C LEU A 340 2.60 19.10 -2.18
N THR A 341 3.71 18.88 -2.89
CA THR A 341 3.72 18.05 -4.08
C THR A 341 4.86 17.07 -4.05
N SER A 342 4.53 15.87 -4.47
CA SER A 342 5.48 14.80 -4.68
C SER A 342 5.73 14.69 -6.18
N GLU A 343 6.78 15.35 -6.68
CA GLU A 343 7.16 15.16 -8.08
C GLU A 343 7.79 13.78 -8.20
N THR A 344 7.16 12.92 -9.00
CA THR A 344 7.72 11.59 -9.28
C THR A 344 9.03 11.76 -10.04
N ARG A 345 10.14 11.46 -9.37
CA ARG A 345 11.47 11.44 -9.97
C ARG A 345 11.75 10.14 -10.69
N MET A 346 11.19 9.04 -10.22
CA MET A 346 11.35 7.74 -10.83
C MET A 346 10.25 6.80 -10.35
N VAL A 347 9.81 5.90 -11.22
CA VAL A 347 8.93 4.78 -10.86
C VAL A 347 9.72 3.49 -10.97
N ILE A 348 9.63 2.62 -9.96
CA ILE A 348 10.18 1.27 -9.98
C ILE A 348 9.03 0.29 -9.84
N GLU A 349 8.91 -0.61 -10.81
CA GLU A 349 7.84 -1.61 -10.85
C GLU A 349 8.41 -3.01 -10.97
N ALA A 350 7.81 -3.95 -10.25
CA ALA A 350 8.03 -5.37 -10.44
C ALA A 350 6.70 -6.06 -10.74
N THR A 351 6.60 -6.64 -11.94
CA THR A 351 5.42 -7.35 -12.41
C THR A 351 5.78 -8.81 -12.67
N VAL A 352 4.92 -9.72 -12.21
CA VAL A 352 5.00 -11.13 -12.61
C VAL A 352 4.02 -11.39 -13.74
N TYR A 353 4.48 -11.99 -14.83
CA TYR A 353 3.66 -12.29 -15.99
C TYR A 353 3.56 -13.79 -16.25
N SER A 354 2.33 -14.29 -16.27
CA SER A 354 1.94 -15.64 -16.66
C SER A 354 0.79 -15.61 -17.67
N HIS A 355 0.69 -16.62 -18.53
CA HIS A 355 -0.45 -16.76 -19.44
C HIS A 355 -1.69 -17.26 -18.66
N LEU A 356 -2.42 -16.33 -18.04
CA LEU A 356 -3.58 -16.63 -17.18
C LEU A 356 -4.61 -17.54 -17.85
N THR A 357 -4.89 -17.32 -19.14
CA THR A 357 -5.82 -18.16 -19.91
C THR A 357 -5.37 -19.62 -19.93
N GLN A 358 -4.06 -19.88 -20.12
CA GLN A 358 -3.52 -21.23 -20.21
C GLN A 358 -3.57 -21.92 -18.84
N HIS A 359 -3.19 -21.21 -17.78
CA HIS A 359 -3.33 -21.73 -16.42
C HIS A 359 -4.78 -22.00 -16.03
N ALA A 360 -5.74 -21.17 -16.46
CA ALA A 360 -7.16 -21.38 -16.17
C ALA A 360 -7.78 -22.55 -16.95
N SER A 361 -7.37 -22.78 -18.21
CA SER A 361 -7.93 -23.83 -19.05
C SER A 361 -7.23 -25.18 -18.94
N GLU A 362 -5.90 -25.18 -18.76
CA GLU A 362 -5.07 -26.39 -18.77
C GLU A 362 -4.45 -26.71 -17.40
N GLY A 363 -4.46 -25.76 -16.46
CA GLY A 363 -3.83 -25.92 -15.13
C GLY A 363 -2.30 -25.86 -15.14
N VAL A 364 -1.69 -25.81 -16.32
CA VAL A 364 -0.24 -25.80 -16.55
C VAL A 364 0.08 -24.89 -17.73
N ASP A 365 1.27 -24.29 -17.73
CA ASP A 365 1.84 -23.53 -18.83
C ASP A 365 3.29 -23.96 -19.05
N ALA A 366 3.68 -24.21 -20.29
CA ALA A 366 5.04 -24.58 -20.68
C ALA A 366 5.62 -23.61 -21.73
N THR A 367 4.92 -22.50 -22.00
CA THR A 367 5.26 -21.54 -23.04
C THR A 367 6.02 -20.36 -22.42
N PRO A 368 7.29 -20.15 -22.77
CA PRO A 368 8.02 -18.95 -22.34
C PRO A 368 7.40 -17.69 -22.95
N ALA A 369 7.50 -16.57 -22.23
CA ALA A 369 6.99 -15.28 -22.68
C ALA A 369 7.73 -14.76 -23.92
N GLY A 370 6.96 -14.26 -24.87
CA GLY A 370 7.42 -13.80 -26.17
C GLY A 370 7.51 -12.28 -26.30
N VAL A 371 7.84 -11.82 -27.50
CA VAL A 371 7.96 -10.39 -27.81
C VAL A 371 6.61 -9.69 -27.72
N ASP A 372 5.53 -10.34 -28.16
CA ASP A 372 4.19 -9.75 -28.11
C ASP A 372 3.72 -9.54 -26.66
N ASP A 373 4.07 -10.47 -25.76
CA ASP A 373 3.81 -10.35 -24.33
C ASP A 373 4.61 -9.18 -23.72
N LEU A 374 5.90 -9.09 -24.05
CA LEU A 374 6.75 -7.98 -23.59
C LEU A 374 6.20 -6.62 -24.04
N VAL A 375 5.77 -6.50 -25.30
CA VAL A 375 5.21 -5.25 -25.82
C VAL A 375 3.89 -4.91 -25.13
N ALA A 376 3.04 -5.90 -24.83
CA ALA A 376 1.79 -5.67 -24.12
C ALA A 376 2.02 -5.12 -22.70
N ILE A 377 3.02 -5.65 -21.99
CA ILE A 377 3.36 -5.23 -20.62
C ILE A 377 4.03 -3.85 -20.64
N VAL A 378 5.04 -3.67 -21.50
CA VAL A 378 5.79 -2.41 -21.57
C VAL A 378 4.93 -1.28 -22.10
N GLY A 379 3.98 -1.55 -23.01
CA GLY A 379 3.11 -0.52 -23.60
C GLY A 379 2.39 0.34 -22.58
N GLU A 380 1.87 -0.26 -21.50
CA GLU A 380 1.21 0.48 -20.41
C GLU A 380 2.18 1.41 -19.68
N ALA A 381 3.39 0.93 -19.37
CA ALA A 381 4.43 1.72 -18.72
C ALA A 381 4.96 2.85 -19.62
N VAL A 382 4.99 2.65 -20.94
CA VAL A 382 5.41 3.67 -21.92
C VAL A 382 4.38 4.80 -22.01
N ASP A 383 3.10 4.45 -22.09
CA ASP A 383 2.02 5.44 -22.12
C ASP A 383 2.04 6.28 -20.82
N GLU A 384 2.26 5.64 -19.68
CA GLU A 384 2.35 6.33 -18.38
C GLU A 384 3.61 7.20 -18.23
N ALA A 385 4.78 6.73 -18.69
CA ALA A 385 6.02 7.50 -18.65
C ALA A 385 5.99 8.70 -19.61
N ALA A 386 5.28 8.58 -20.74
CA ALA A 386 5.09 9.68 -21.70
C ALA A 386 4.30 10.85 -21.08
N ASP A 387 3.35 10.56 -20.20
CA ASP A 387 2.52 11.58 -19.54
C ASP A 387 3.22 12.27 -18.35
N ARG A 388 4.20 11.62 -17.71
CA ARG A 388 4.81 12.07 -16.45
C ARG A 388 6.22 12.67 -16.59
N THR A 389 6.90 12.48 -17.73
CA THR A 389 8.31 12.89 -17.95
C THR A 389 9.34 12.24 -17.01
N ALA A 390 8.92 11.30 -16.15
CA ALA A 390 9.77 10.63 -15.18
C ALA A 390 10.30 9.30 -15.74
N PRO A 391 11.56 8.92 -15.44
CA PRO A 391 12.09 7.59 -15.74
C PRO A 391 11.33 6.48 -15.01
N SER A 392 11.12 5.37 -15.69
CA SER A 392 10.49 4.15 -15.19
C SER A 392 11.46 2.97 -15.33
N LEU A 393 11.72 2.26 -14.23
CA LEU A 393 12.47 1.02 -14.18
C LEU A 393 11.50 -0.14 -13.95
N LEU A 394 11.40 -1.03 -14.93
CA LEU A 394 10.42 -2.11 -14.95
C LEU A 394 11.11 -3.48 -14.89
N GLY A 395 10.91 -4.19 -13.79
CA GLY A 395 11.25 -5.60 -13.62
C GLY A 395 10.08 -6.50 -14.04
N ILE A 396 10.25 -7.30 -15.09
CA ILE A 396 9.22 -8.23 -15.57
C ILE A 396 9.67 -9.66 -15.37
N ALA A 397 9.05 -10.34 -14.41
CA ALA A 397 9.36 -11.70 -14.04
C ALA A 397 8.43 -12.71 -14.72
N SER A 398 8.99 -13.76 -15.31
CA SER A 398 8.22 -14.83 -15.94
C SER A 398 8.48 -16.19 -15.26
N PRO A 399 7.43 -16.86 -14.74
CA PRO A 399 7.49 -18.23 -14.24
C PRO A 399 7.98 -19.27 -15.25
N THR A 400 7.66 -19.08 -16.54
CA THR A 400 8.04 -19.96 -17.65
C THR A 400 9.28 -19.47 -18.40
N GLY A 401 9.88 -18.38 -17.94
CA GLY A 401 11.04 -17.75 -18.55
C GLY A 401 10.73 -17.00 -19.84
N TRP A 402 11.79 -16.54 -20.51
CA TRP A 402 11.69 -15.73 -21.73
C TRP A 402 12.23 -16.48 -22.94
N THR A 403 11.66 -16.22 -24.11
CA THR A 403 12.20 -16.75 -25.37
C THR A 403 13.55 -16.11 -25.71
N ASP A 404 14.46 -16.87 -26.35
CA ASP A 404 15.78 -16.37 -26.81
C ASP A 404 15.66 -15.11 -27.69
N ARG A 405 14.53 -14.97 -28.42
CA ARG A 405 14.24 -13.81 -29.24
C ARG A 405 14.03 -12.54 -28.41
N VAL A 406 13.37 -12.66 -27.26
CA VAL A 406 13.20 -11.55 -26.31
C VAL A 406 14.53 -11.20 -25.66
N VAL A 407 15.30 -12.22 -25.23
CA VAL A 407 16.63 -12.02 -24.65
C VAL A 407 17.54 -11.23 -25.60
N GLY A 408 17.59 -11.66 -26.87
CA GLY A 408 18.34 -10.94 -27.89
C GLY A 408 17.80 -9.53 -28.13
N TYR A 409 16.48 -9.30 -28.06
CA TYR A 409 15.91 -7.98 -28.27
C TYR A 409 16.24 -6.97 -27.16
N VAL A 410 16.32 -7.44 -25.91
CA VAL A 410 16.63 -6.59 -24.74
C VAL A 410 18.13 -6.34 -24.62
N GLN A 411 18.98 -7.32 -24.95
CA GLN A 411 20.44 -7.20 -24.83
C GLN A 411 21.12 -6.52 -26.03
N ASP A 412 20.43 -6.33 -27.16
CA ASP A 412 21.04 -5.76 -28.38
C ASP A 412 21.03 -4.22 -28.36
N ASP A 413 22.22 -3.70 -28.05
CA ASP A 413 22.67 -2.34 -27.72
C ASP A 413 22.34 -1.25 -28.78
N GLU A 414 21.90 -1.61 -29.99
CA GLU A 414 21.60 -0.63 -31.06
C GLU A 414 20.11 -0.23 -31.15
N LEU A 415 19.18 -0.94 -30.48
CA LEU A 415 17.74 -0.77 -30.69
C LEU A 415 16.88 -0.73 -29.42
N SER A 416 17.32 -1.31 -28.30
CA SER A 416 16.61 -1.39 -27.00
C SER A 416 15.99 -0.05 -26.56
N ARG A 417 16.81 1.01 -26.41
CA ARG A 417 16.37 2.37 -26.00
C ARG A 417 15.52 3.10 -27.05
N THR A 418 15.52 2.65 -28.30
CA THR A 418 14.73 3.26 -29.39
C THR A 418 13.29 2.75 -29.41
N HIS A 419 13.01 1.63 -28.73
CA HIS A 419 11.74 0.91 -28.85
C HIS A 419 10.78 1.12 -27.68
N TYR A 420 11.29 1.33 -26.47
CA TYR A 420 10.47 1.54 -25.26
C TYR A 420 10.34 3.02 -24.87
N GLY A 421 10.98 3.92 -25.62
CA GLY A 421 11.05 5.33 -25.28
C GLY A 421 12.21 5.66 -24.33
N PRO A 422 12.67 6.93 -24.33
CA PRO A 422 13.91 7.32 -23.64
C PRO A 422 13.84 7.26 -22.11
N HIS A 423 12.66 7.05 -21.54
CA HIS A 423 12.41 7.06 -20.10
C HIS A 423 12.03 5.69 -19.54
N VAL A 424 12.09 4.61 -20.32
CA VAL A 424 11.73 3.27 -19.83
C VAL A 424 12.92 2.33 -19.91
N SER A 425 13.36 1.87 -18.74
CA SER A 425 14.42 0.89 -18.55
C SER A 425 13.80 -0.44 -18.13
N VAL A 426 14.17 -1.54 -18.80
CA VAL A 426 13.53 -2.85 -18.60
C VAL A 426 14.55 -3.87 -18.11
N CYS A 427 14.21 -4.59 -17.05
CA CYS A 427 14.89 -5.78 -16.55
C CYS A 427 13.94 -6.97 -16.67
N LEU A 428 14.34 -8.03 -17.37
CA LEU A 428 13.57 -9.26 -17.45
C LEU A 428 14.14 -10.30 -16.49
N ILE A 429 13.26 -10.96 -15.75
CA ILE A 429 13.63 -11.97 -14.75
C ILE A 429 13.07 -13.33 -15.20
N ASP A 430 13.96 -14.29 -15.40
CA ASP A 430 13.58 -15.70 -15.61
C ASP A 430 13.47 -16.36 -14.22
N LEU A 431 12.25 -16.60 -13.74
CA LEU A 431 12.06 -17.20 -12.40
C LEU A 431 12.40 -18.69 -12.37
N GLN A 432 12.42 -19.36 -13.53
CA GLN A 432 12.75 -20.77 -13.65
C GLN A 432 14.26 -20.97 -13.48
N ARG A 433 15.06 -20.11 -14.11
CA ARG A 433 16.53 -20.18 -14.10
C ARG A 433 17.18 -19.28 -13.06
N GLY A 434 16.49 -18.22 -12.64
CA GLY A 434 17.02 -17.17 -11.77
C GLY A 434 17.90 -16.16 -12.50
N ASP A 435 17.79 -16.06 -13.82
CA ASP A 435 18.62 -15.17 -14.64
C ASP A 435 17.99 -13.77 -14.76
N LEU A 436 18.82 -12.73 -14.68
CA LEU A 436 18.46 -11.35 -15.02
C LEU A 436 18.93 -11.02 -16.44
N ILE A 437 18.04 -10.44 -17.24
CA ILE A 437 18.26 -10.10 -18.65
C ILE A 437 17.90 -8.64 -18.84
N TYR A 438 18.89 -7.80 -19.06
CA TYR A 438 18.73 -6.36 -19.25
C TYR A 438 19.81 -5.81 -20.19
N ASP A 439 19.62 -4.57 -20.63
CA ASP A 439 20.63 -3.84 -21.40
C ASP A 439 21.72 -3.28 -20.46
N THR A 440 22.93 -3.83 -20.55
CA THR A 440 24.04 -3.40 -19.69
C THR A 440 24.56 -2.00 -19.97
N THR A 441 24.20 -1.38 -21.11
CA THR A 441 24.60 0.00 -21.41
C THR A 441 23.60 1.02 -20.88
N ASP A 442 22.42 0.55 -20.45
CA ASP A 442 21.47 1.37 -19.74
C ASP A 442 21.83 1.47 -18.25
N SER A 443 22.44 2.60 -17.88
CA SER A 443 22.91 2.87 -16.52
C SER A 443 21.82 2.76 -15.46
N VAL A 444 20.56 3.07 -15.80
CA VAL A 444 19.47 3.02 -14.82
C VAL A 444 19.20 1.58 -14.41
N VAL A 445 19.05 0.66 -15.37
CA VAL A 445 18.83 -0.76 -15.02
C VAL A 445 20.10 -1.43 -14.52
N ALA A 446 21.27 -1.07 -15.06
CA ALA A 446 22.53 -1.70 -14.67
C ALA A 446 22.93 -1.42 -13.21
N GLU A 447 22.71 -0.20 -12.72
CA GLU A 447 23.06 0.19 -11.34
C GLU A 447 21.98 -0.23 -10.32
N ASN A 448 20.76 -0.58 -10.77
CA ASN A 448 19.66 -1.01 -9.90
C ASN A 448 19.26 -2.49 -10.09
N ALA A 449 20.02 -3.27 -10.87
CA ALA A 449 19.65 -4.66 -11.22
C ALA A 449 19.51 -5.56 -9.98
N ASP A 450 20.29 -5.28 -8.93
CA ASP A 450 20.31 -6.02 -7.67
C ASP A 450 18.95 -5.99 -6.95
N LEU A 451 18.10 -4.98 -7.21
CA LEU A 451 16.71 -4.93 -6.72
C LEU A 451 15.88 -6.12 -7.20
N PHE A 452 16.16 -6.59 -8.41
CA PHE A 452 15.44 -7.68 -9.05
C PHE A 452 16.15 -9.03 -8.89
N GLU A 453 17.37 -9.02 -8.35
CA GLU A 453 18.13 -10.23 -8.18
C GLU A 453 17.47 -11.14 -7.15
N ARG A 454 17.48 -12.43 -7.46
CA ARG A 454 17.12 -13.45 -6.51
C ARG A 454 18.22 -13.53 -5.45
N ALA A 455 18.13 -12.73 -4.40
CA ALA A 455 18.94 -12.93 -3.21
C ALA A 455 18.75 -14.38 -2.77
N VAL A 456 19.79 -15.20 -2.96
CA VAL A 456 19.82 -16.59 -2.50
C VAL A 456 20.00 -16.56 -0.99
N GLN A 457 19.04 -15.99 -0.25
CA GLN A 457 19.14 -15.80 1.20
C GLN A 457 19.35 -17.16 1.90
N ALA A 458 18.82 -18.27 1.39
CA ALA A 458 19.06 -19.58 1.99
C ALA A 458 20.53 -20.03 1.91
N ASP A 459 21.19 -19.86 0.77
CA ASP A 459 22.61 -20.23 0.60
C ASP A 459 23.54 -19.17 1.18
N ALA A 460 23.19 -17.88 1.07
CA ALA A 460 23.93 -16.79 1.69
C ALA A 460 23.88 -16.88 3.23
N VAL A 461 22.72 -17.17 3.82
CA VAL A 461 22.58 -17.42 5.26
C VAL A 461 23.31 -18.70 5.64
N ALA A 462 23.20 -19.79 4.86
CA ALA A 462 23.95 -21.02 5.14
C ALA A 462 25.47 -20.78 5.11
N ASN A 463 25.98 -20.08 4.10
CA ASN A 463 27.39 -19.71 3.98
C ASN A 463 27.82 -18.75 5.10
N CYS A 464 26.95 -17.81 5.50
CA CYS A 464 27.18 -16.91 6.62
C CYS A 464 27.25 -17.69 7.94
N VAL A 465 26.32 -18.61 8.20
CA VAL A 465 26.33 -19.53 9.35
C VAL A 465 27.62 -20.34 9.41
N ASP A 466 28.04 -20.93 8.29
CA ASP A 466 29.28 -21.71 8.22
C ASP A 466 30.52 -20.84 8.44
N THR A 467 30.52 -19.60 7.92
CA THR A 467 31.60 -18.63 8.11
C THR A 467 31.70 -18.21 9.58
N LEU A 468 30.57 -17.88 10.22
CA LEU A 468 30.50 -17.52 11.63
C LEU A 468 30.95 -18.69 12.52
N ARG A 469 30.49 -19.90 12.23
CA ARG A 469 30.87 -21.12 12.96
C ARG A 469 32.38 -21.40 12.86
N SER A 470 32.92 -21.38 11.65
CA SER A 470 34.36 -21.64 11.43
C SER A 470 35.25 -20.60 12.10
N ARG A 471 34.82 -19.34 12.15
CA ARG A 471 35.63 -18.22 12.64
C ARG A 471 35.53 -18.01 14.16
N TYR A 472 34.37 -18.24 14.75
CA TYR A 472 34.07 -17.90 16.14
C TYR A 472 33.81 -19.12 17.04
N LEU A 473 33.19 -20.20 16.52
CA LEU A 473 32.98 -21.44 17.30
C LEU A 473 34.20 -22.38 17.26
N GLU A 474 34.90 -22.42 16.12
CA GLU A 474 36.09 -23.27 15.96
C GLU A 474 37.42 -22.51 16.17
N GLY A 475 37.35 -21.17 16.22
CA GLY A 475 38.49 -20.27 16.42
C GLY A 475 38.67 -19.81 17.88
N LEU A 476 39.89 -19.40 18.24
CA LEU A 476 40.18 -18.72 19.51
C LEU A 476 39.75 -17.23 19.42
N GLY A 477 38.46 -16.91 19.44
CA GLY A 477 38.06 -15.51 19.27
C GLY A 477 36.62 -15.19 19.65
N ARG A 478 36.49 -14.41 20.74
CA ARG A 478 35.32 -13.65 21.22
C ARG A 478 34.10 -14.47 21.66
N GLU A 479 33.69 -14.26 22.91
CA GLU A 479 32.44 -14.78 23.48
C GLU A 479 31.21 -14.09 22.88
N THR A 480 31.33 -12.81 22.47
CA THR A 480 30.21 -12.00 21.94
C THR A 480 30.58 -11.29 20.63
N LEU A 481 29.64 -11.27 19.68
CA LEU A 481 29.75 -10.63 18.38
C LEU A 481 28.54 -9.71 18.11
N LEU A 482 28.81 -8.43 17.88
CA LEU A 482 27.79 -7.45 17.50
C LEU A 482 27.40 -7.64 16.02
N LEU A 483 26.13 -7.41 15.70
CA LEU A 483 25.60 -7.50 14.34
C LEU A 483 26.37 -6.58 13.37
N THR A 484 26.65 -5.33 13.77
CA THR A 484 27.42 -4.37 12.98
C THR A 484 28.87 -4.81 12.75
N ALA A 485 29.51 -5.40 13.77
CA ALA A 485 30.84 -5.95 13.61
C ALA A 485 30.84 -7.19 12.71
N ALA A 486 29.79 -8.02 12.79
CA ALA A 486 29.65 -9.21 11.96
C ALA A 486 29.42 -8.86 10.48
N THR A 487 28.64 -7.83 10.17
CA THR A 487 28.47 -7.34 8.79
C THR A 487 29.79 -6.81 8.23
N GLU A 488 30.51 -5.98 8.99
CA GLU A 488 31.82 -5.46 8.57
C GLU A 488 32.87 -6.57 8.37
N GLU A 489 32.88 -7.58 9.25
CA GLU A 489 33.92 -8.63 9.24
C GLU A 489 33.67 -9.76 8.23
N THR A 490 32.40 -9.98 7.85
CA THR A 490 32.01 -11.05 6.92
C THR A 490 31.69 -10.54 5.53
N GLY A 491 31.32 -9.26 5.38
CA GLY A 491 30.88 -8.67 4.13
C GLY A 491 29.48 -9.11 3.71
N TYR A 492 28.73 -9.79 4.58
CA TYR A 492 27.32 -10.13 4.37
C TYR A 492 26.41 -9.03 4.89
N ASP A 493 25.27 -8.86 4.24
CA ASP A 493 24.27 -7.86 4.62
C ASP A 493 23.69 -8.10 6.01
N ARG A 494 23.20 -7.02 6.62
CA ARG A 494 22.68 -7.02 8.00
C ARG A 494 21.58 -8.06 8.20
N HIS A 495 20.66 -8.22 7.25
CA HIS A 495 19.59 -9.20 7.35
C HIS A 495 20.11 -10.65 7.24
N VAL A 496 21.12 -10.91 6.39
CA VAL A 496 21.76 -12.23 6.25
C VAL A 496 22.43 -12.63 7.56
N VAL A 497 23.18 -11.71 8.15
CA VAL A 497 23.85 -11.94 9.44
C VAL A 497 22.82 -12.12 10.57
N ARG A 498 21.73 -11.34 10.57
CA ARG A 498 20.64 -11.45 11.56
C ARG A 498 19.93 -12.80 11.46
N GLN A 499 19.60 -13.26 10.25
CA GLN A 499 19.02 -14.57 10.02
C GLN A 499 20.01 -15.69 10.37
N ALA A 500 21.31 -15.51 10.10
CA ALA A 500 22.35 -16.45 10.52
C ALA A 500 22.44 -16.56 12.05
N PHE A 501 22.32 -15.45 12.79
CA PHE A 501 22.25 -15.46 14.26
C PHE A 501 21.03 -16.23 14.77
N SER A 502 19.83 -15.97 14.24
CA SER A 502 18.62 -16.74 14.61
C SER A 502 18.77 -18.24 14.31
N ARG A 503 19.49 -18.60 13.24
CA ARG A 503 19.74 -20.00 12.89
C ARG A 503 20.78 -20.67 13.80
N LEU A 504 21.82 -19.95 14.18
CA LEU A 504 22.80 -20.42 15.17
C LEU A 504 22.17 -20.61 16.57
N GLU A 505 21.24 -19.74 16.96
CA GLU A 505 20.45 -19.89 18.19
C GLU A 505 19.53 -21.12 18.13
N ALA A 506 18.83 -21.33 17.00
CA ALA A 506 18.01 -22.52 16.79
C ALA A 506 18.83 -23.83 16.81
N ASP A 507 20.11 -23.76 16.41
CA ASP A 507 21.09 -24.86 16.46
C ASP A 507 21.78 -25.00 17.83
N ASP A 508 21.34 -24.26 18.86
CA ASP A 508 21.87 -24.29 20.25
C ASP A 508 23.36 -23.89 20.36
N ALA A 509 23.85 -23.11 19.40
CA ALA A 509 25.25 -22.67 19.32
C ALA A 509 25.55 -21.37 20.08
N GLY A 510 24.53 -20.73 20.66
CA GLY A 510 24.62 -19.45 21.36
C GLY A 510 23.25 -18.82 21.58
N GLU A 511 23.23 -17.57 22.05
CA GLU A 511 22.02 -16.80 22.33
C GLU A 511 22.07 -15.42 21.66
N VAL A 512 20.92 -14.93 21.19
CA VAL A 512 20.77 -13.59 20.61
C VAL A 512 20.29 -12.62 21.68
N PHE A 513 20.89 -11.43 21.79
CA PHE A 513 20.42 -10.37 22.69
C PHE A 513 20.30 -9.03 21.97
N SER A 514 19.26 -8.30 22.35
CA SER A 514 19.09 -6.91 21.97
C SER A 514 19.81 -6.01 22.97
N ILE A 515 20.59 -5.05 22.46
CA ILE A 515 21.25 -3.99 23.23
C ILE A 515 20.55 -2.68 22.83
N ASN A 516 20.08 -1.91 23.82
CA ASN A 516 19.29 -0.66 23.74
C ASN A 516 19.28 0.10 22.39
N ASP A 517 18.12 0.67 22.09
CA ASP A 517 17.72 1.54 20.96
C ASP A 517 18.15 1.16 19.53
N ASP A 518 19.25 0.43 19.24
CA ASP A 518 19.62 0.06 17.84
C ASP A 518 20.52 -1.19 17.64
N GLY A 519 20.89 -1.94 18.70
CA GLY A 519 21.90 -3.01 18.60
C GLY A 519 21.39 -4.45 18.74
N VAL A 520 21.88 -5.38 17.91
CA VAL A 520 21.72 -6.85 18.10
C VAL A 520 23.10 -7.48 18.28
N ALA A 521 23.24 -8.42 19.21
CA ALA A 521 24.47 -9.18 19.46
C ALA A 521 24.19 -10.68 19.57
N PHE A 522 25.19 -11.50 19.25
CA PHE A 522 25.19 -12.95 19.44
C PHE A 522 26.31 -13.34 20.41
N GLU A 523 26.00 -14.13 21.44
CA GLU A 523 26.99 -14.72 22.35
C GLU A 523 27.09 -16.21 22.04
N PHE A 524 28.30 -16.63 21.68
CA PHE A 524 28.59 -18.02 21.36
C PHE A 524 28.73 -18.84 22.65
N ARG A 525 28.23 -20.08 22.64
CA ARG A 525 28.26 -20.98 23.79
C ARG A 525 29.55 -21.79 23.90
#